data_AF-A0A9D6J313-F1
#
_entry.id   AF-A0A9D6J313-F1
#
_cell.length_a   1.000
_cell.length_b   1.000
_cell.length_c   1.000
_cell.angle_alpha   90.00
_cell.angle_beta   90.00
_cell.angle_gamma   90.00
#
_symmetry.space_group_name_H-M   'P 1'
#
loop_
_entity.id
_entity.type
_entity.pdbx_description
1 polymer ?
#
loop_
_entity_poly.entity_id
_entity_poly.type
_entity_poly.pdbx_seq_one_letter_code
_entity_poly.pdbx_strand_id
1 'polypeptide(L)' 'MNPAAGNHEPKRSAPTDSAKVFTIAAGLPFTDALAAGILERVARDPLRLAKVTVLVPT' A
#
# COMPACT_ATOMS: atom_id res chain seq x y z
N MET A 1 -23.50 33.47 29.69
CA MET A 1 -23.80 32.12 29.17
C MET A 1 -23.57 32.16 27.67
N ASN A 2 -22.45 31.60 27.18
CA ASN A 2 -22.15 31.45 25.75
C ASN A 2 -22.11 29.95 25.45
N PRO A 3 -22.77 29.43 24.39
CA PRO A 3 -22.63 28.04 24.00
C PRO A 3 -21.33 27.84 23.22
N ALA A 4 -20.59 26.80 23.57
CA ALA A 4 -19.36 26.39 22.91
C ALA A 4 -19.65 25.91 21.48
N ALA A 5 -18.95 26.47 20.50
CA ALA A 5 -18.94 25.99 19.13
C ALA A 5 -18.30 24.59 19.08
N GLY A 6 -19.10 23.57 18.77
CA GLY A 6 -18.60 22.24 18.45
C GLY A 6 -17.88 22.29 17.12
N ASN A 7 -16.56 22.31 17.13
CA ASN A 7 -15.76 22.05 15.95
C ASN A 7 -16.02 20.60 15.49
N HIS A 8 -16.46 20.42 14.25
CA HIS A 8 -16.37 19.13 13.58
C HIS A 8 -14.88 18.80 13.38
N GLU A 9 -14.30 18.11 14.36
CA GLU A 9 -13.01 17.45 14.19
C GLU A 9 -13.08 16.54 12.95
N PRO A 10 -12.13 16.63 12.00
CA PRO A 10 -12.03 15.65 10.94
C PRO A 10 -11.60 14.32 11.57
N LYS A 11 -12.57 13.46 11.90
CA LYS A 11 -12.30 12.08 12.34
C LYS A 11 -11.83 11.25 11.15
N ARG A 12 -10.53 11.25 10.88
CA ARG A 12 -9.90 10.14 10.14
C ARG A 12 -8.44 9.96 10.53
N SER A 13 -8.23 9.27 11.65
CA SER A 13 -6.97 8.60 11.95
C SER A 13 -7.28 7.17 12.38
N ALA A 14 -7.72 6.36 11.43
CA ALA A 14 -7.61 4.90 11.52
C ALA A 14 -6.12 4.53 11.62
N PRO A 15 -5.73 3.38 12.20
CA PRO A 15 -4.32 3.04 12.35
C PRO A 15 -3.66 3.06 10.97
N THR A 16 -2.74 4.01 10.77
CA THR A 16 -1.90 4.03 9.58
C THR A 16 -0.98 2.83 9.70
N ASP A 17 -1.38 1.69 9.16
CA ASP A 17 -0.42 0.64 8.83
C ASP A 17 0.58 1.32 7.89
N SER A 18 1.76 1.64 8.41
CA SER A 18 2.77 2.41 7.70
C SER A 18 3.02 1.73 6.35
N ALA A 19 2.94 2.51 5.26
CA ALA A 19 3.20 1.97 3.93
C ALA A 19 4.57 1.27 3.90
N LYS A 20 4.60 0.00 3.46
CA LYS A 20 5.84 -0.76 3.34
C LYS A 20 6.53 -0.36 2.04
N VAL A 21 7.66 0.34 2.17
CA VAL A 21 8.48 0.77 1.03
C VAL A 21 9.57 -0.28 0.78
N PHE A 22 9.74 -0.68 -0.47
CA PHE A 22 10.76 -1.63 -0.91
C PHE A 22 11.63 -0.99 -2.00
N THR A 23 12.93 -1.28 -1.96
CA THR A 23 13.91 -0.78 -2.94
C THR A 23 14.31 -1.92 -3.86
N ILE A 24 14.23 -1.69 -5.17
CA ILE A 24 14.78 -2.59 -6.19
C ILE A 24 16.22 -2.16 -6.45
N ALA A 25 17.16 -3.13 -6.44
CA ALA A 25 18.56 -2.85 -6.72
C ALA A 25 18.73 -2.33 -8.16
N ALA A 26 19.64 -1.38 -8.35
CA ALA A 26 19.95 -0.84 -9.68
C ALA A 26 20.46 -1.94 -10.62
N GLY A 27 20.16 -1.79 -11.91
CA GLY A 27 20.58 -2.75 -12.94
C GLY A 27 19.69 -3.99 -13.05
N LEU A 28 18.71 -4.19 -12.16
CA LEU A 28 17.71 -5.24 -12.31
C LEU A 28 16.53 -4.77 -13.17
N PRO A 29 15.95 -5.65 -14.02
CA PRO A 29 14.70 -5.35 -14.69
C PRO A 29 13.58 -5.13 -13.67
N PHE A 30 12.94 -3.96 -13.71
CA PHE A 30 11.91 -3.58 -12.76
C PHE A 30 10.77 -4.59 -12.67
N THR A 31 10.23 -5.01 -13.83
CA THR A 31 9.08 -5.92 -13.91
C THR A 31 9.39 -7.29 -13.31
N ASP A 32 10.58 -7.83 -13.56
CA ASP A 32 10.98 -9.14 -13.03
C ASP A 32 11.17 -9.09 -11.51
N ALA A 33 11.83 -8.03 -11.01
CA ALA A 33 12.02 -7.82 -9.58
C ALA A 33 10.67 -7.62 -8.85
N LEU A 34 9.75 -6.86 -9.45
CA LEU A 34 8.39 -6.69 -8.94
C LEU A 34 7.64 -8.02 -8.89
N ALA A 35 7.67 -8.78 -9.98
CA ALA A 35 6.98 -10.07 -10.07
C ALA A 35 7.51 -11.07 -9.03
N ALA A 36 8.83 -11.16 -8.87
CA ALA A 36 9.46 -11.98 -7.83
C ALA A 36 9.00 -11.57 -6.43
N GLY A 37 9.02 -10.27 -6.13
CA GLY A 37 8.59 -9.75 -4.82
C GLY A 37 7.09 -9.99 -4.52
N ILE A 38 6.23 -9.95 -5.54
CA ILE A 38 4.81 -10.32 -5.41
C ILE A 38 4.69 -11.82 -5.11
N LEU A 39 5.37 -12.68 -5.90
CA LEU A 39 5.32 -14.14 -5.77
C LEU A 39 5.75 -14.63 -4.38
N GLU A 40 6.83 -14.06 -3.84
CA GLU A 40 7.30 -14.37 -2.48
C GLU A 40 6.23 -14.10 -1.40
N ARG A 41 5.42 -13.05 -1.57
CA ARG A 41 4.40 -12.64 -0.58
C ARG A 41 3.08 -13.40 -0.72
N VAL A 42 2.72 -13.78 -1.95
CA VAL A 42 1.46 -14.49 -2.21
C VAL A 42 1.59 -16.01 -2.11
N ALA A 43 2.80 -16.56 -1.93
CA ALA A 43 3.09 -17.98 -1.74
C ALA A 43 2.47 -18.90 -2.82
N ARG A 44 2.38 -18.41 -4.06
CA ARG A 44 1.72 -19.07 -5.20
C ARG A 44 0.22 -19.37 -5.02
N ASP A 45 -0.46 -18.71 -4.10
CA ASP A 45 -1.92 -18.75 -3.98
C ASP A 45 -2.56 -17.87 -5.07
N PRO A 46 -3.29 -18.46 -6.05
CA PRO A 46 -3.90 -17.70 -7.13
C PRO A 46 -4.95 -16.69 -6.65
N LEU A 47 -5.68 -17.01 -5.57
CA LEU A 47 -6.72 -16.13 -5.04
C LEU A 47 -6.13 -14.92 -4.32
N ARG A 48 -4.93 -15.05 -3.73
CA ARG A 48 -4.18 -13.91 -3.19
C ARG A 48 -3.58 -13.05 -4.29
N LEU A 49 -3.05 -13.68 -5.34
CA LEU A 49 -2.50 -12.96 -6.49
C LEU A 49 -3.57 -12.10 -7.18
N ALA A 50 -4.79 -12.61 -7.33
CA ALA A 50 -5.92 -11.87 -7.91
C ALA A 50 -6.30 -10.58 -7.15
N LYS A 51 -5.86 -10.43 -5.90
CA LYS A 51 -6.11 -9.22 -5.08
C LYS A 51 -5.01 -8.17 -5.22
N VAL A 52 -3.90 -8.48 -5.90
CA VAL A 52 -2.79 -7.55 -6.08
C VAL A 52 -3.17 -6.52 -7.15
N THR A 53 -3.01 -5.24 -6.82
CA THR A 53 -3.16 -4.14 -7.78
C THR A 53 -1.79 -3.49 -8.00
N VAL A 54 -1.38 -3.37 -9.26
CA VAL A 54 -0.14 -2.69 -9.64
C VAL A 54 -0.50 -1.32 -10.21
N LEU A 55 -0.01 -0.26 -9.57
CA LEU A 55 -0.14 1.10 -10.06
C LEU A 55 1.12 1.45 -10.84
N VAL A 56 0.97 1.81 -12.12
CA VAL A 56 2.08 2.23 -12.99
C VAL A 56 2.02 3.73 -13.24
N PRO A 57 3.17 4.41 -13.37
CA PRO A 57 3.21 5.81 -13.81
C PRO A 57 2.64 5.94 -15.23
N THR A 58 1.95 7.04 -15.51
CA THR A 58 1.51 7.45 -16.87
C THR A 58 2.51 8.39 -17.52
#